data_AF-A0A5I3YTK4-F1
#
_entry.id   AF-A0A5I3YTK4-F1
#
_cell.length_a   1.000
_cell.length_b   1.000
_cell.length_c   1.000
_cell.angle_alpha   90.00
_cell.angle_beta   90.00
_cell.angle_gamma   90.00
#
_symmetry.space_group_name_H-M   'P 1'
#
loop_
_entity.id
_entity.type
_entity.pdbx_description
1 polymer ?
#
loop_
_entity_poly.entity_id
_entity_poly.type
_entity_poly.pdbx_seq_one_letter_code
_entity_poly.pdbx_strand_id
1 'polypeptide(L)'
;MIVKSFALAGLLSSTALTPLFAQEAPKGATASTKQANDALYNQLPFSDNTDFTNAHKGFIAGLPEEVIKGEQGNVIWNPQQYAFIKEGEKSPDTVNPGLWLQSQLINISGLFEVTDGVYQIRNLDFDLTQ
;
A
#
# COMPACT_ATOMS: atom_id res chain seq x y z
N MET A 1 24.46 8.08 76.34
CA MET A 1 24.14 8.35 74.91
C MET A 1 25.14 7.58 74.07
N ILE A 2 24.72 6.49 73.43
CA ILE A 2 25.56 5.59 72.61
C ILE A 2 25.05 5.63 71.17
N VAL A 3 25.97 5.89 70.24
CA VAL A 3 25.78 5.90 68.78
C VAL A 3 25.90 4.46 68.23
N LYS A 4 25.08 4.11 67.23
CA LYS A 4 25.20 2.96 66.29
C LYS A 4 23.99 3.03 65.32
N SER A 5 24.01 2.73 64.03
CA SER A 5 25.02 2.60 62.98
C SER A 5 24.23 2.52 61.66
N PHE A 6 24.85 3.07 60.61
CA PHE A 6 24.65 2.92 59.16
C PHE A 6 23.84 1.72 58.62
N ALA A 7 23.06 1.97 57.55
CA ALA A 7 23.23 1.30 56.25
C ALA A 7 22.47 2.06 55.13
N LEU A 8 23.23 2.59 54.16
CA LEU A 8 22.74 3.20 52.93
C LEU A 8 22.78 2.13 51.83
N ALA A 9 21.63 1.67 51.34
CA ALA A 9 21.56 0.72 50.24
C ALA A 9 21.60 1.49 48.91
N GLY A 10 22.72 1.37 48.19
CA GLY A 10 22.87 1.90 46.84
C GLY A 10 22.20 0.97 45.81
N LEU A 11 21.20 1.48 45.10
CA LEU A 11 20.61 0.82 43.94
C LEU A 11 21.47 1.11 42.70
N LEU A 12 22.23 0.11 42.23
CA LEU A 12 22.88 0.15 40.92
C LEU A 12 21.83 -0.12 39.84
N SER A 13 21.40 0.92 39.13
CA SER A 13 20.59 0.79 37.91
C SER A 13 21.51 0.53 36.73
N SER A 14 21.56 -0.71 36.26
CA SER A 14 22.22 -1.09 35.00
C SER A 14 21.30 -0.75 33.83
N THR A 15 21.57 0.34 33.12
CA THR A 15 20.94 0.63 31.83
C THR A 15 21.62 -0.17 30.73
N ALA A 16 20.93 -1.19 30.21
CA ALA A 16 21.34 -1.85 28.97
C ALA A 16 21.17 -0.87 27.80
N LEU A 17 22.28 -0.43 27.21
CA LEU A 17 22.29 0.30 25.95
C LEU A 17 21.88 -0.67 24.83
N THR A 18 20.61 -0.65 24.46
CA THR A 18 20.19 -1.23 23.18
C THR A 18 20.55 -0.24 22.08
N PRO A 19 21.27 -0.65 21.01
CA PRO A 19 21.50 0.23 19.88
C PRO A 19 20.17 0.50 19.18
N LEU A 20 19.72 1.74 19.25
CA LEU A 20 18.59 2.23 18.47
C LEU A 20 19.08 2.38 17.03
N PHE A 21 18.77 1.41 16.16
CA PHE A 21 18.90 1.63 14.73
C PHE A 21 17.86 2.66 14.33
N ALA A 22 18.29 3.90 14.08
CA ALA A 22 17.41 4.95 13.56
C ALA A 22 17.03 4.59 12.12
N GLN A 23 15.74 4.36 11.88
CA GLN A 23 15.23 4.14 10.52
C GLN A 23 15.26 5.48 9.78
N GLU A 24 16.19 5.63 8.84
CA GLU A 24 16.28 6.82 7.98
C GLU A 24 15.04 6.88 7.07
N ALA A 25 14.44 8.06 6.92
CA ALA A 25 13.26 8.25 6.10
C ALA A 25 13.51 7.91 4.61
N PRO A 26 12.48 7.53 3.83
CA PRO A 26 12.63 7.29 2.40
C PRO A 26 13.22 8.51 1.68
N LYS A 27 14.17 8.26 0.77
CA LYS A 27 14.83 9.29 -0.05
C LYS A 27 14.07 9.46 -1.38
N GLY A 28 14.20 10.64 -1.99
CA GLY A 28 13.69 10.86 -3.34
C GLY A 28 14.44 10.04 -4.40
N ALA A 29 13.84 9.86 -5.57
CA ALA A 29 14.49 9.20 -6.69
C ALA A 29 15.73 9.98 -7.16
N THR A 30 16.83 9.26 -7.36
CA THR A 30 18.07 9.83 -7.92
C THR A 30 17.89 10.18 -9.40
N ALA A 31 18.83 10.95 -9.96
CA ALA A 31 18.84 11.24 -11.39
C ALA A 31 18.88 9.98 -12.26
N SER A 32 19.66 8.97 -11.87
CA SER A 32 19.74 7.70 -12.60
C SER A 32 18.43 6.90 -12.53
N THR A 33 17.75 6.87 -11.38
CA THR A 33 16.43 6.22 -11.26
C THR A 33 15.37 6.92 -12.12
N LYS A 34 15.34 8.26 -12.10
CA LYS A 34 14.42 9.05 -12.94
C LYS A 34 14.64 8.76 -14.42
N GLN A 35 15.89 8.80 -14.87
CA GLN A 35 16.25 8.50 -16.26
C GLN A 35 15.83 7.08 -16.68
N ALA A 36 16.04 6.09 -15.82
CA ALA A 36 15.64 4.72 -16.09
C ALA A 36 14.10 4.58 -16.20
N ASN A 37 13.35 5.23 -15.31
CA ASN A 37 11.89 5.25 -15.36
C ASN A 37 11.37 6.00 -16.60
N ASP A 38 11.92 7.17 -16.92
CA ASP A 38 11.51 7.97 -18.08
C ASP A 38 11.77 7.21 -19.41
N ALA A 39 12.85 6.43 -19.50
CA ALA A 39 13.16 5.64 -20.69
C ALA A 39 12.09 4.58 -21.02
N LEU A 40 11.32 4.10 -20.03
CA LEU A 40 10.28 3.09 -20.22
C LEU A 40 9.04 3.64 -20.93
N TYR A 41 8.76 4.95 -20.84
CA TYR A 41 7.66 5.58 -21.56
C TYR A 41 7.81 5.50 -23.09
N ASN A 42 9.03 5.30 -23.59
CA ASN A 42 9.30 5.10 -25.01
C ASN A 42 9.33 3.63 -25.43
N GLN A 43 9.23 2.69 -24.49
CA GLN A 43 9.36 1.24 -24.74
C GLN A 43 8.03 0.49 -24.59
N LEU A 44 7.12 0.99 -23.74
CA LEU A 44 5.85 0.36 -23.45
C LEU A 44 4.70 1.12 -24.14
N PRO A 45 3.62 0.43 -24.54
CA PRO A 45 2.51 1.03 -25.27
C PRO A 45 1.53 1.79 -24.35
N PHE A 46 1.98 2.86 -23.68
CA PHE A 46 1.15 3.63 -22.74
C PHE A 46 -0.09 4.31 -23.37
N SER A 47 -0.16 4.39 -24.70
CA SER A 47 -1.36 4.88 -25.40
C SER A 47 -2.42 3.79 -25.63
N ASP A 48 -2.09 2.52 -25.42
CA ASP A 48 -3.05 1.42 -25.50
C ASP A 48 -3.89 1.38 -24.22
N ASN A 49 -5.19 1.60 -24.36
CA ASN A 49 -6.16 1.62 -23.27
C ASN A 49 -7.06 0.37 -23.26
N THR A 50 -6.67 -0.68 -23.98
CA THR A 50 -7.45 -1.92 -24.07
C THR A 50 -7.65 -2.55 -22.69
N ASP A 51 -6.61 -2.57 -21.85
CA ASP A 51 -6.71 -3.15 -20.50
C ASP A 51 -7.65 -2.37 -19.59
N PHE A 52 -7.64 -1.03 -19.63
CA PHE A 52 -8.60 -0.21 -18.89
C PHE A 52 -10.03 -0.43 -19.38
N THR A 53 -10.21 -0.50 -20.70
CA THR A 53 -11.54 -0.76 -21.30
C THR A 53 -12.07 -2.11 -20.84
N ASN A 54 -11.23 -3.14 -20.86
CA ASN A 54 -11.59 -4.48 -20.41
C ASN A 54 -11.82 -4.54 -18.90
N ALA A 55 -11.02 -3.83 -18.11
CA ALA A 55 -11.19 -3.75 -16.67
C ALA A 55 -12.54 -3.11 -16.32
N HIS A 56 -12.96 -2.02 -16.98
CA HIS A 56 -14.25 -1.37 -16.69
C HIS A 56 -15.48 -2.09 -17.26
N LYS A 57 -15.29 -3.07 -18.15
CA LYS A 57 -16.38 -3.76 -18.81
C LYS A 57 -17.27 -4.50 -17.81
N GLY A 58 -18.58 -4.33 -17.96
CA GLY A 58 -19.58 -5.02 -17.13
C GLY A 58 -19.73 -4.45 -15.72
N PHE A 59 -19.18 -3.27 -15.42
CA PHE A 59 -19.36 -2.64 -14.10
C PHE A 59 -20.84 -2.47 -13.74
N ILE A 60 -21.19 -2.87 -12.51
CA ILE A 60 -22.53 -2.75 -11.95
C ILE A 60 -22.55 -1.77 -10.78
N ALA A 61 -21.64 -1.95 -9.82
CA ALA A 61 -21.61 -1.17 -8.59
C ALA A 61 -20.20 -1.12 -7.98
N GLY A 62 -19.86 -0.01 -7.33
CA GLY A 62 -18.61 0.12 -6.55
C GLY A 62 -18.68 -0.63 -5.22
N LEU A 63 -17.51 -0.91 -4.63
CA LEU A 63 -17.44 -1.41 -3.27
C LEU A 63 -17.78 -0.31 -2.25
N PRO A 64 -18.26 -0.65 -1.04
CA PRO A 64 -18.35 0.29 0.07
C PRO A 64 -16.96 0.87 0.40
N GLU A 65 -16.90 2.13 0.84
CA GLU A 65 -15.64 2.81 1.16
C GLU A 65 -15.18 2.58 2.61
N GLU A 66 -16.02 1.95 3.42
CA GLU A 66 -15.77 1.72 4.83
C GLU A 66 -14.66 0.68 5.05
N VAL A 67 -13.85 0.93 6.07
CA VAL A 67 -12.83 -0.03 6.53
C VAL A 67 -13.53 -1.25 7.13
N ILE A 68 -13.26 -2.42 6.57
CA ILE A 68 -13.74 -3.71 7.07
C ILE A 68 -12.91 -4.07 8.30
N LYS A 69 -13.59 -4.29 9.42
CA LYS A 69 -12.97 -4.64 10.71
C LYS A 69 -13.39 -6.03 11.16
N GLY A 70 -12.48 -6.74 11.81
CA GLY A 70 -12.77 -7.97 12.50
C GLY A 70 -13.49 -7.74 13.83
N GLU A 71 -13.94 -8.82 14.47
CA GLU A 71 -14.65 -8.78 15.75
C GLU A 71 -13.85 -8.09 16.86
N GLN A 72 -12.52 -8.14 16.79
CA GLN A 72 -11.60 -7.51 17.75
C GLN A 72 -11.28 -6.05 17.40
N GLY A 73 -11.89 -5.50 16.34
CA GLY A 73 -11.69 -4.13 15.87
C GLY A 73 -10.44 -3.92 15.02
N ASN A 74 -9.65 -4.97 14.74
CA ASN A 74 -8.51 -4.91 13.82
C ASN A 74 -8.99 -4.69 12.39
N VAL A 75 -8.22 -3.94 11.60
CA VAL A 75 -8.48 -3.73 10.17
C VAL A 75 -8.22 -5.03 9.42
N ILE A 76 -9.22 -5.53 8.70
CA ILE A 76 -9.12 -6.67 7.78
C ILE A 76 -8.84 -6.15 6.37
N TRP A 77 -9.60 -5.16 5.93
CA TRP A 77 -9.46 -4.57 4.60
C TRP A 77 -9.79 -3.08 4.63
N ASN A 78 -9.01 -2.28 3.92
CA ASN A 78 -9.27 -0.85 3.74
C ASN A 78 -9.33 -0.54 2.23
N PRO A 79 -10.52 -0.33 1.65
CA PRO A 79 -10.67 -0.06 0.22
C PRO A 79 -10.01 1.25 -0.20
N GLN A 80 -9.73 2.16 0.75
CA GLN A 80 -9.11 3.47 0.49
C GLN A 80 -7.57 3.44 0.61
N GLN A 81 -6.95 2.30 0.94
CA GLN A 81 -5.50 2.20 1.17
C GLN A 81 -4.66 2.68 -0.02
N TYR A 82 -5.16 2.49 -1.24
CA TYR A 82 -4.47 2.83 -2.49
C TYR A 82 -5.13 3.96 -3.27
N ALA A 83 -5.99 4.78 -2.64
CA ALA A 83 -6.72 5.87 -3.30
C ALA A 83 -5.81 6.99 -3.89
N PHE A 84 -4.52 6.99 -3.53
CA PHE A 84 -3.52 7.87 -4.14
C PHE A 84 -3.09 7.43 -5.55
N ILE A 85 -3.44 6.21 -5.97
CA ILE A 85 -3.18 5.67 -7.32
C ILE A 85 -4.43 5.90 -8.15
N LYS A 86 -4.41 6.94 -8.99
CA LYS A 86 -5.56 7.34 -9.82
C LYS A 86 -5.32 6.99 -11.28
N GLU A 87 -6.38 6.54 -11.95
CA GLU A 87 -6.34 6.24 -13.38
C GLU A 87 -5.91 7.47 -14.21
N GLY A 88 -5.03 7.24 -15.18
CA GLY A 88 -4.55 8.27 -16.10
C GLY A 88 -3.49 9.22 -15.51
N GLU A 89 -3.17 9.13 -14.22
CA GLU A 89 -2.10 9.94 -13.63
C GLU A 89 -0.71 9.35 -13.96
N LYS A 90 0.24 10.23 -14.29
CA LYS A 90 1.64 9.85 -14.52
C LYS A 90 2.22 9.22 -13.25
N SER A 91 3.08 8.21 -13.40
CA SER A 91 3.78 7.63 -12.27
C SER A 91 4.67 8.65 -11.55
N PRO A 92 4.77 8.60 -10.22
CA PRO A 92 5.83 9.31 -9.51
C PRO A 92 7.22 8.85 -9.96
N ASP A 93 8.21 9.73 -9.87
CA ASP A 93 9.61 9.43 -10.21
C ASP A 93 10.21 8.24 -9.43
N THR A 94 9.63 7.93 -8.26
CA THR A 94 10.03 6.84 -7.36
C THR A 94 9.39 5.50 -7.71
N VAL A 95 8.52 5.43 -8.72
CA VAL A 95 7.80 4.21 -9.11
C VAL A 95 8.04 3.92 -10.58
N ASN A 96 8.27 2.65 -10.90
CA ASN A 96 8.34 2.19 -12.29
C ASN A 96 6.99 2.46 -13.00
N PRO A 97 6.98 3.08 -14.19
CA PRO A 97 5.73 3.47 -14.84
C PRO A 97 4.85 2.30 -15.29
N GLY A 98 5.44 1.15 -15.67
CA GLY A 98 4.68 -0.06 -15.99
C GLY A 98 4.02 -0.66 -14.76
N LEU A 99 4.73 -0.67 -13.62
CA LEU A 99 4.12 -1.07 -12.34
C LEU A 99 3.01 -0.10 -11.93
N TRP A 100 3.20 1.20 -12.12
CA TRP A 100 2.16 2.20 -11.81
C TRP A 100 0.89 1.99 -12.63
N LEU A 101 1.03 1.73 -13.94
CA LEU A 101 -0.09 1.38 -14.81
C LEU A 101 -0.82 0.13 -14.32
N GLN A 102 -0.08 -0.93 -13.99
CA GLN A 102 -0.68 -2.15 -13.42
C GLN A 102 -1.37 -1.88 -12.09
N SER A 103 -0.79 -1.04 -11.24
CA SER A 103 -1.40 -0.65 -9.96
C SER A 103 -2.71 0.11 -10.15
N GLN A 104 -2.83 0.96 -11.19
CA GLN A 104 -4.09 1.60 -11.53
C GLN A 104 -5.14 0.55 -11.93
N LEU A 105 -4.77 -0.41 -12.79
CA LEU A 105 -5.66 -1.47 -13.26
C LEU A 105 -6.19 -2.36 -12.13
N ILE A 106 -5.31 -2.85 -11.25
CA ILE A 106 -5.74 -3.74 -10.14
C ILE A 106 -6.55 -3.00 -9.07
N ASN A 107 -6.48 -1.67 -9.04
CA ASN A 107 -7.24 -0.87 -8.08
C ASN A 107 -8.70 -0.64 -8.54
N ILE A 108 -9.05 -0.98 -9.78
CA ILE A 108 -10.43 -0.96 -10.29
C ILE A 108 -11.25 -2.00 -9.53
N SER A 109 -12.13 -1.51 -8.66
CA SER A 109 -12.87 -2.30 -7.70
C SER A 109 -14.38 -2.24 -7.92
N GLY A 110 -15.10 -3.27 -7.47
CA GLY A 110 -16.56 -3.33 -7.56
C GLY A 110 -17.11 -4.67 -7.98
N LEU A 111 -18.42 -4.69 -8.22
CA LEU A 111 -19.18 -5.78 -8.79
C LEU A 111 -19.25 -5.60 -10.32
N PHE A 112 -18.90 -6.67 -11.05
CA PHE A 112 -18.87 -6.70 -12.51
C PHE A 112 -19.62 -7.93 -13.04
N GLU A 113 -20.33 -7.78 -14.15
CA GLU A 113 -20.86 -8.87 -14.96
C GLU A 113 -19.82 -9.31 -15.99
N VAL A 114 -19.41 -10.59 -15.94
CA VAL A 114 -18.45 -11.16 -16.91
C VAL A 114 -19.20 -11.66 -18.14
N THR A 115 -20.30 -12.35 -17.91
CA THR A 115 -21.25 -12.83 -18.92
C THR A 115 -22.62 -13.05 -18.27
N ASP A 116 -23.63 -13.39 -19.06
CA ASP A 116 -24.99 -13.59 -18.57
C ASP A 116 -25.02 -14.60 -17.40
N GLY A 117 -25.51 -14.14 -16.24
CA GLY A 117 -25.59 -14.92 -15.01
C GLY A 117 -24.27 -15.17 -14.28
N VAL A 118 -23.14 -14.59 -14.72
CA VAL A 118 -21.82 -14.75 -14.08
C VAL A 118 -21.26 -13.40 -13.67
N TYR A 119 -21.04 -13.22 -12.37
CA TYR A 119 -20.59 -11.98 -11.77
C TYR A 119 -19.29 -12.17 -10.99
N GLN A 120 -18.49 -11.11 -10.88
CA GLN A 120 -17.27 -11.07 -10.08
C GLN A 120 -17.27 -9.85 -9.17
N ILE A 121 -16.84 -10.05 -7.93
CA ILE A 121 -16.45 -8.98 -7.02
C ILE A 121 -14.93 -8.87 -7.10
N ARG A 122 -14.41 -7.70 -7.44
CA ARG A 122 -12.96 -7.49 -7.64
C ARG A 122 -12.42 -6.47 -6.63
N ASN A 123 -11.19 -6.71 -6.17
CA ASN A 123 -10.44 -5.86 -5.23
C ASN A 123 -11.15 -5.66 -3.87
N LEU A 124 -11.90 -6.67 -3.42
CA LEU A 124 -12.42 -6.79 -2.04
C LEU A 124 -11.50 -7.66 -1.14
N ASP A 125 -10.61 -8.42 -1.77
CA ASP A 125 -9.49 -9.16 -1.19
C ASP A 125 -8.43 -9.32 -2.29
N PHE A 126 -7.32 -9.99 -1.98
CA PHE A 126 -6.29 -10.36 -2.95
C PHE A 126 -6.80 -11.35 -4.02
N ASP A 127 -7.77 -12.21 -3.68
CA ASP A 127 -8.35 -13.18 -4.61
C ASP A 127 -9.67 -12.69 -5.24
N LEU A 128 -10.00 -13.22 -6.42
CA LEU A 128 -11.32 -13.11 -7.02
C LEU A 128 -12.20 -14.16 -6.34
N THR A 129 -13.02 -13.76 -5.37
CA THR A 129 -13.90 -14.71 -4.67
C THR A 129 -14.76 -15.49 -5.67
N GLN A 130 -14.54 -16.80 -5.72
CA GLN A 130 -15.16 -17.79 -6.63
C GLN A 130 -16.64 -18.02 -6.38
#